data_AF-A0A3N8ACV9-F1
#
_entry.id   AF-A0A3N8ACV9-F1
#
_cell.length_a   1.000
_cell.length_b   1.000
_cell.length_c   1.000
_cell.angle_alpha   90.00
_cell.angle_beta   90.00
_cell.angle_gamma   90.00
#
_symmetry.space_group_name_H-M   'P 1'
#
loop_
_entity.id
_entity.type
_entity.pdbx_description
1 polymer ?
#
loop_
_entity_poly.entity_id
_entity_poly.type
_entity_poly.pdbx_seq_one_letter_code
_entity_poly.pdbx_strand_id
1 'polypeptide(L)'
;YLWDSDGNKVIDGMAGLWCVNVGYGRKELADAAYCQLQELPFYNTFFKTTHPPVIELSAMLAEVTPAGFNHFFYCNSGSEGNDTVLRLVHQYWRVQGKPQKKFVISRKNGYHGSTIAGGTLGGMGYMHEQMPSKVEHIVHIDQPYFFGEAQAGETPEAFGLARARQLEAKILELGAENVAAFIGEPFQGAGGVIFPPSTYWPEIQRICRKYDILLVADEVIGGFGRTGEWFAHQHFGFEPDLITMAKGLTSGYVPMGAVGIHERIARPIIDNGEFNHGLTYSGHPVAAAVAVANLKLLRDEG
;
A
#
# COMPACT_ATOMS: atom_id res chain seq x y z
N TYR A 1 -19.39 -11.86 13.23
CA TYR A 1 -20.26 -11.26 14.26
C TYR A 1 -19.40 -10.74 15.39
N LEU A 2 -19.87 -9.70 16.06
CA LEU A 2 -19.30 -9.13 17.28
C LEU A 2 -20.35 -9.12 18.38
N TRP A 3 -19.92 -8.94 19.61
CA TRP A 3 -20.76 -8.69 20.78
C TRP A 3 -20.23 -7.47 21.52
N ASP A 4 -21.12 -6.59 21.94
CA ASP A 4 -20.77 -5.49 22.85
C ASP A 4 -20.89 -5.92 24.32
N SER A 5 -20.58 -5.01 25.24
CA SER A 5 -20.67 -5.26 26.69
C SER A 5 -22.08 -5.53 27.20
N ASP A 6 -23.11 -5.12 26.44
CA ASP A 6 -24.52 -5.29 26.79
C ASP A 6 -25.09 -6.61 26.23
N GLY A 7 -24.27 -7.37 25.49
CA GLY A 7 -24.63 -8.65 24.89
C GLY A 7 -25.32 -8.54 23.53
N ASN A 8 -25.37 -7.34 22.91
CA ASN A 8 -25.95 -7.19 21.59
C ASN A 8 -25.07 -7.85 20.54
N LYS A 9 -25.66 -8.73 19.74
CA LYS A 9 -24.97 -9.38 18.62
C LYS A 9 -25.01 -8.48 17.38
N VAL A 10 -23.84 -8.14 16.85
CA VAL A 10 -23.68 -7.23 15.70
C VAL A 10 -23.11 -7.97 14.49
N ILE A 11 -23.70 -7.73 13.32
CA ILE A 11 -23.07 -8.08 12.03
C ILE A 11 -22.09 -6.97 11.71
N ASP A 12 -20.80 -7.29 11.73
CA ASP A 12 -19.77 -6.38 11.26
C ASP A 12 -19.66 -6.47 9.74
N GLY A 13 -20.31 -5.54 9.03
CA GLY A 13 -20.25 -5.42 7.56
C GLY A 13 -18.97 -4.76 7.04
N MET A 14 -18.07 -4.33 7.92
CA MET A 14 -16.83 -3.62 7.60
C MET A 14 -15.57 -4.47 7.85
N ALA A 15 -15.72 -5.64 8.48
CA ALA A 15 -14.62 -6.48 8.94
C ALA A 15 -13.62 -5.66 9.80
N GLY A 16 -14.14 -5.04 10.86
CA GLY A 16 -13.45 -4.10 11.73
C GLY A 16 -13.20 -2.79 11.00
N LEU A 17 -12.00 -2.67 10.42
CA LEU A 17 -11.64 -1.53 9.58
C LEU A 17 -10.99 -2.04 8.28
N TRP A 18 -11.81 -2.73 7.47
CA TRP A 18 -11.40 -3.30 6.18
C TRP A 18 -10.32 -4.38 6.29
N CYS A 19 -10.18 -5.02 7.47
CA CYS A 19 -9.00 -5.82 7.77
C CYS A 19 -9.28 -7.26 8.17
N VAL A 20 -10.40 -7.60 8.79
CA VAL A 20 -10.64 -8.95 9.31
C VAL A 20 -11.12 -9.91 8.20
N ASN A 21 -10.29 -10.10 7.16
CA ASN A 21 -10.64 -10.79 5.91
C ASN A 21 -11.09 -12.23 6.15
N VAL A 22 -10.38 -12.99 7.00
CA VAL A 22 -10.75 -14.39 7.32
C VAL A 22 -11.77 -14.52 8.45
N GLY A 23 -12.32 -13.41 8.96
CA GLY A 23 -13.28 -13.39 10.07
C GLY A 23 -12.67 -13.47 11.47
N TYR A 24 -13.53 -13.36 12.48
CA TYR A 24 -13.15 -13.34 13.90
C TYR A 24 -13.03 -14.75 14.49
N GLY A 25 -12.19 -14.90 15.52
CA GLY A 25 -12.12 -16.11 16.34
C GLY A 25 -11.34 -17.27 15.71
N ARG A 26 -10.45 -17.01 14.75
CA ARG A 26 -9.57 -18.03 14.16
C ARG A 26 -8.56 -18.50 15.20
N LYS A 27 -8.78 -19.70 15.73
CA LYS A 27 -7.90 -20.33 16.71
C LYS A 27 -6.51 -20.59 16.12
N GLU A 28 -6.45 -20.90 14.84
CA GLU A 28 -5.23 -21.15 14.07
C GLU A 28 -4.28 -19.95 14.12
N LEU A 29 -4.82 -18.72 14.00
CA LEU A 29 -4.03 -17.50 14.09
C LEU A 29 -3.57 -17.19 15.51
N ALA A 30 -4.43 -17.45 16.51
CA ALA A 30 -4.06 -17.30 17.91
C ALA A 30 -2.96 -18.30 18.34
N ASP A 31 -3.07 -19.55 17.88
CA ASP A 31 -2.09 -20.60 18.17
C ASP A 31 -0.74 -20.31 17.48
N ALA A 32 -0.75 -19.81 16.24
CA ALA A 32 0.46 -19.36 15.55
C ALA A 32 1.18 -18.25 16.34
N ALA A 33 0.44 -17.28 16.86
CA ALA A 33 1.00 -16.22 17.70
C ALA A 33 1.59 -16.78 19.01
N TYR A 34 0.84 -17.65 19.70
CA TYR A 34 1.25 -18.26 20.96
C TYR A 34 2.53 -19.10 20.82
N CYS A 35 2.59 -19.98 19.81
CA CYS A 35 3.76 -20.81 19.56
C CYS A 35 4.99 -19.95 19.28
N GLN A 36 4.86 -18.91 18.43
CA GLN A 36 5.97 -18.03 18.12
C GLN A 36 6.44 -17.22 19.34
N LEU A 37 5.51 -16.78 20.21
CA LEU A 37 5.85 -16.10 21.46
C LEU A 37 6.67 -16.99 22.42
N GLN A 38 6.38 -18.29 22.46
CA GLN A 38 7.13 -19.24 23.30
C GLN A 38 8.53 -19.53 22.73
N GLU A 39 8.68 -19.57 21.41
CA GLU A 39 9.95 -19.87 20.76
C GLU A 39 10.88 -18.66 20.69
N LEU A 40 10.42 -17.56 20.08
CA LEU A 40 11.17 -16.31 19.99
C LEU A 40 10.17 -15.14 19.92
N PRO A 41 9.92 -14.45 21.04
CA PRO A 41 8.95 -13.36 21.06
C PRO A 41 9.43 -12.16 20.23
N PHE A 42 10.73 -11.87 20.25
CA PHE A 42 11.31 -10.76 19.49
C PHE A 42 12.83 -10.90 19.34
N TYR A 43 13.33 -10.57 18.16
CA TYR A 43 14.70 -10.13 17.91
C TYR A 43 14.72 -9.20 16.69
N ASN A 44 15.72 -8.32 16.59
CA ASN A 44 15.78 -7.34 15.50
C ASN A 44 16.30 -7.93 14.18
N THR A 45 15.97 -7.24 13.08
CA THR A 45 16.40 -7.54 11.71
C THR A 45 17.49 -6.59 11.19
N PHE A 46 18.17 -5.85 12.08
CA PHE A 46 19.14 -4.80 11.72
C PHE A 46 20.57 -5.31 11.75
N PHE A 47 20.92 -6.14 12.73
CA PHE A 47 22.31 -6.47 13.04
C PHE A 47 22.86 -7.62 12.20
N LYS A 48 22.53 -7.60 10.90
CA LYS A 48 22.81 -8.70 9.96
C LYS A 48 22.17 -10.01 10.43
N THR A 49 20.99 -9.89 11.03
CA THR A 49 20.23 -10.98 11.63
C THR A 49 18.85 -11.10 11.01
N THR A 50 18.31 -12.30 11.04
CA THR A 50 16.95 -12.62 10.59
C THR A 50 16.41 -13.76 11.46
N HIS A 51 15.15 -14.15 11.24
CA HIS A 51 14.51 -15.28 11.91
C HIS A 51 13.55 -16.01 10.95
N PRO A 52 13.21 -17.28 11.21
CA PRO A 52 12.48 -18.10 10.24
C PRO A 52 11.11 -17.56 9.80
N PRO A 53 10.23 -17.04 10.69
CA PRO A 53 8.91 -16.55 10.28
C PRO A 53 8.95 -15.44 9.22
N VAL A 54 9.89 -14.49 9.33
CA VAL A 54 9.98 -13.39 8.34
C VAL A 54 10.55 -13.87 7.00
N ILE A 55 11.43 -14.89 7.02
CA ILE A 55 11.91 -15.54 5.79
C ILE A 55 10.75 -16.25 5.09
N GLU A 56 9.98 -17.06 5.82
CA GLU A 56 8.82 -17.78 5.26
C GLU A 56 7.78 -16.80 4.72
N LEU A 57 7.45 -15.75 5.48
CA LEU A 57 6.54 -14.71 5.01
C LEU A 57 7.05 -14.03 3.75
N SER A 58 8.34 -13.72 3.65
CA SER A 58 8.92 -13.08 2.46
C SER A 58 8.78 -13.98 1.23
N ALA A 59 9.03 -15.29 1.39
CA ALA A 59 8.87 -16.26 0.32
C ALA A 59 7.41 -16.39 -0.12
N MET A 60 6.48 -16.51 0.84
CA MET A 60 5.05 -16.59 0.54
C MET A 60 4.51 -15.31 -0.12
N LEU A 61 4.98 -14.14 0.30
CA LEU A 61 4.60 -12.89 -0.35
C LEU A 61 5.07 -12.86 -1.81
N ALA A 62 6.29 -13.32 -2.10
CA ALA A 62 6.81 -13.42 -3.47
C ALA A 62 5.95 -14.35 -4.35
N GLU A 63 5.36 -15.40 -3.79
CA GLU A 63 4.46 -16.31 -4.52
C GLU A 63 3.12 -15.67 -4.89
N VAL A 64 2.58 -14.79 -4.04
CA VAL A 64 1.24 -14.18 -4.26
C VAL A 64 1.29 -12.81 -4.93
N THR A 65 2.43 -12.11 -4.87
CA THR A 65 2.63 -10.87 -5.62
C THR A 65 2.94 -11.14 -7.10
N PRO A 66 2.73 -10.17 -8.00
CA PRO A 66 3.14 -10.30 -9.39
C PRO A 66 4.64 -10.58 -9.54
N ALA A 67 5.02 -11.11 -10.71
CA ALA A 67 6.41 -11.36 -11.05
C ALA A 67 7.29 -10.10 -10.87
N GLY A 68 8.51 -10.30 -10.37
CA GLY A 68 9.48 -9.23 -10.12
C GLY A 68 9.44 -8.64 -8.71
N PHE A 69 8.44 -8.98 -7.89
CA PHE A 69 8.39 -8.63 -6.46
C PHE A 69 9.03 -9.72 -5.59
N ASN A 70 10.34 -9.60 -5.38
CA ASN A 70 11.13 -10.56 -4.57
C ASN A 70 11.72 -9.94 -3.29
N HIS A 71 11.43 -8.67 -3.02
CA HIS A 71 11.99 -7.94 -1.88
C HIS A 71 10.87 -7.25 -1.11
N PHE A 72 10.89 -7.41 0.21
CA PHE A 72 9.85 -6.87 1.09
C PHE A 72 10.49 -6.11 2.25
N PHE A 73 9.99 -4.91 2.50
CA PHE A 73 10.34 -4.14 3.69
C PHE A 73 9.15 -4.16 4.66
N TYR A 74 9.35 -4.57 5.90
CA TYR A 74 8.28 -4.74 6.88
C TYR A 74 8.11 -3.51 7.77
N CYS A 75 6.84 -3.17 8.04
CA CYS A 75 6.39 -2.10 8.92
C CYS A 75 5.36 -2.65 9.92
N ASN A 76 4.82 -1.78 10.78
CA ASN A 76 3.78 -2.13 11.76
C ASN A 76 2.39 -1.61 11.34
N SER A 77 2.32 -0.75 10.32
CA SER A 77 1.07 -0.20 9.80
C SER A 77 1.17 0.17 8.32
N GLY A 78 0.01 0.40 7.68
CA GLY A 78 -0.03 0.96 6.33
C GLY A 78 0.54 2.39 6.25
N SER A 79 0.38 3.19 7.30
CA SER A 79 0.96 4.54 7.37
C SER A 79 2.49 4.51 7.30
N GLU A 80 3.12 3.63 8.09
CA GLU A 80 4.57 3.43 8.05
C GLU A 80 5.03 2.84 6.70
N GLY A 81 4.20 2.00 6.07
CA GLY A 81 4.44 1.51 4.71
C GLY A 81 4.52 2.64 3.69
N ASN A 82 3.59 3.60 3.73
CA ASN A 82 3.62 4.74 2.81
C ASN A 82 4.75 5.75 3.13
N ASP A 83 5.13 5.93 4.40
CA ASP A 83 6.36 6.65 4.76
C ASP A 83 7.60 5.97 4.16
N THR A 84 7.67 4.63 4.24
CA THR A 84 8.73 3.81 3.65
C THR A 84 8.78 3.97 2.12
N VAL A 85 7.62 3.96 1.46
CA VAL A 85 7.52 4.19 0.01
C VAL A 85 8.16 5.50 -0.40
N LEU A 86 7.87 6.61 0.29
CA LEU A 86 8.49 7.90 -0.04
C LEU A 86 10.02 7.80 0.05
N ARG A 87 10.54 7.18 1.09
CA ARG A 87 11.98 6.99 1.28
C ARG A 87 12.60 6.12 0.19
N LEU A 88 11.93 5.04 -0.21
CA LEU A 88 12.35 4.16 -1.30
C LEU A 88 12.38 4.89 -2.65
N VAL A 89 11.31 5.62 -2.97
CA VAL A 89 11.19 6.41 -4.21
C VAL A 89 12.34 7.41 -4.32
N HIS A 90 12.58 8.19 -3.26
CA HIS A 90 13.68 9.16 -3.26
C HIS A 90 15.06 8.51 -3.31
N GLN A 91 15.26 7.43 -2.55
CA GLN A 91 16.53 6.70 -2.55
C GLN A 91 16.83 6.12 -3.93
N TYR A 92 15.84 5.51 -4.58
CA TYR A 92 15.96 4.99 -5.94
C TYR A 92 16.42 6.08 -6.90
N TRP A 93 15.73 7.21 -6.97
CA TRP A 93 16.12 8.28 -7.89
C TRP A 93 17.48 8.90 -7.56
N ARG A 94 17.84 8.96 -6.28
CA ARG A 94 19.18 9.39 -5.85
C ARG A 94 20.27 8.46 -6.39
N VAL A 95 20.13 7.14 -6.23
CA VAL A 95 21.14 6.18 -6.71
C VAL A 95 21.15 6.05 -8.23
N GLN A 96 20.04 6.37 -8.89
CA GLN A 96 19.95 6.48 -10.35
C GLN A 96 20.52 7.81 -10.91
N GLY A 97 21.12 8.65 -10.07
CA GLY A 97 21.72 9.92 -10.50
C GLY A 97 20.70 11.02 -10.86
N LYS A 98 19.44 10.90 -10.42
CA LYS A 98 18.36 11.88 -10.65
C LYS A 98 17.81 12.45 -9.32
N PRO A 99 18.63 13.05 -8.45
CA PRO A 99 18.22 13.50 -7.10
C PRO A 99 17.15 14.62 -7.11
N GLN A 100 16.90 15.25 -8.25
CA GLN A 100 15.86 16.25 -8.45
C GLN A 100 14.45 15.65 -8.65
N LYS A 101 14.33 14.34 -8.97
CA LYS A 101 13.03 13.65 -9.02
C LYS A 101 12.51 13.48 -7.59
N LYS A 102 11.74 14.48 -7.14
CA LYS A 102 11.21 14.59 -5.78
C LYS A 102 9.69 14.67 -5.70
N PHE A 103 9.01 15.15 -6.73
CA PHE A 103 7.56 15.29 -6.66
C PHE A 103 6.86 13.93 -6.63
N VAL A 104 5.97 13.74 -5.66
CA VAL A 104 5.06 12.60 -5.62
C VAL A 104 3.65 13.12 -5.82
N ILE A 105 2.99 12.60 -6.85
CA ILE A 105 1.63 12.97 -7.22
C ILE A 105 0.68 11.95 -6.60
N SER A 106 -0.28 12.44 -5.83
CA SER A 106 -1.37 11.67 -5.23
C SER A 106 -2.72 12.22 -5.71
N ARG A 107 -3.82 11.85 -5.08
CA ARG A 107 -5.18 12.25 -5.44
C ARG A 107 -5.90 12.92 -4.27
N LYS A 108 -6.73 13.91 -4.57
CA LYS A 108 -7.74 14.42 -3.62
C LYS A 108 -8.59 13.26 -3.11
N ASN A 109 -9.01 13.32 -1.85
CA ASN A 109 -9.82 12.28 -1.19
C ASN A 109 -9.18 10.87 -1.15
N GLY A 110 -7.91 10.70 -1.53
CA GLY A 110 -7.14 9.48 -1.27
C GLY A 110 -6.74 9.36 0.20
N TYR A 111 -6.59 8.15 0.72
CA TYR A 111 -6.13 7.90 2.09
C TYR A 111 -4.89 7.01 2.10
N HIS A 112 -3.78 7.58 2.57
CA HIS A 112 -2.47 6.92 2.59
C HIS A 112 -1.87 6.82 4.01
N GLY A 113 -2.73 6.85 5.03
CA GLY A 113 -2.34 6.75 6.43
C GLY A 113 -2.40 8.08 7.18
N SER A 114 -1.84 8.08 8.41
CA SER A 114 -2.00 9.18 9.37
C SER A 114 -0.67 9.64 10.02
N THR A 115 0.47 9.18 9.52
CA THR A 115 1.78 9.82 9.74
C THR A 115 1.81 11.21 9.09
N ILE A 116 2.80 12.05 9.37
CA ILE A 116 2.93 13.34 8.65
C ILE A 116 3.08 13.09 7.13
N ALA A 117 3.86 12.09 6.73
CA ALA A 117 4.03 11.74 5.32
C ALA A 117 2.78 11.10 4.72
N GLY A 118 2.22 10.05 5.34
CA GLY A 118 0.98 9.41 4.91
C GLY A 118 -0.22 10.35 4.86
N GLY A 119 -0.35 11.26 5.83
CA GLY A 119 -1.38 12.30 5.86
C GLY A 119 -1.18 13.34 4.76
N THR A 120 0.06 13.71 4.44
CA THR A 120 0.37 14.62 3.32
C THR A 120 0.09 13.96 1.98
N LEU A 121 0.45 12.68 1.82
CA LEU A 121 0.12 11.85 0.66
C LEU A 121 -1.39 11.76 0.48
N GLY A 122 -2.14 11.53 1.56
CA GLY A 122 -3.60 11.56 1.54
C GLY A 122 -4.15 12.90 1.07
N GLY A 123 -5.30 12.88 0.41
CA GLY A 123 -5.98 14.07 -0.12
C GLY A 123 -7.14 14.54 0.76
N MET A 124 -7.13 14.23 2.06
CA MET A 124 -8.21 14.51 3.01
C MET A 124 -8.03 15.88 3.64
N GLY A 125 -8.82 16.88 3.20
CA GLY A 125 -8.72 18.27 3.67
C GLY A 125 -8.79 18.41 5.19
N TYR A 126 -9.71 17.70 5.83
CA TYR A 126 -9.90 17.74 7.29
C TYR A 126 -8.69 17.20 8.08
N MET A 127 -7.90 16.29 7.50
CA MET A 127 -6.64 15.85 8.11
C MET A 127 -5.58 16.93 7.96
N HIS A 128 -5.48 17.52 6.76
CA HIS A 128 -4.49 18.57 6.46
C HIS A 128 -4.66 19.82 7.32
N GLU A 129 -5.90 20.19 7.68
CA GLU A 129 -6.20 21.33 8.56
C GLU A 129 -5.66 21.15 9.98
N GLN A 130 -5.47 19.91 10.43
CA GLN A 130 -5.02 19.57 11.79
C GLN A 130 -3.55 19.16 11.84
N MET A 131 -2.88 19.07 10.69
CA MET A 131 -1.50 18.65 10.60
C MET A 131 -0.54 19.78 10.98
N PRO A 132 0.49 19.52 11.81
CA PRO A 132 1.45 20.55 12.22
C PRO A 132 2.38 20.98 11.08
N SER A 133 2.55 20.13 10.06
CA SER A 133 3.35 20.38 8.87
C SER A 133 2.96 19.44 7.74
N LYS A 134 3.40 19.74 6.52
CA LYS A 134 3.28 18.88 5.35
C LYS A 134 4.66 18.53 4.82
N VAL A 135 4.79 17.34 4.25
CA VAL A 135 6.00 16.97 3.49
C VAL A 135 6.03 17.75 2.18
N GLU A 136 7.18 18.35 1.86
CA GLU A 136 7.37 19.09 0.62
C GLU A 136 7.25 18.17 -0.60
N HIS A 137 6.94 18.77 -1.75
CA HIS A 137 6.87 18.08 -3.05
C HIS A 137 5.80 16.98 -3.17
N ILE A 138 4.79 16.98 -2.30
CA ILE A 138 3.59 16.16 -2.50
C ILE A 138 2.48 17.05 -3.04
N VAL A 139 1.88 16.63 -4.17
CA VAL A 139 0.79 17.36 -4.83
C VAL A 139 -0.35 16.41 -5.17
N HIS A 140 -1.54 16.96 -5.43
CA HIS A 140 -2.74 16.17 -5.68
C HIS A 140 -3.39 16.55 -7.02
N ILE A 141 -3.76 15.53 -7.80
CA ILE A 141 -4.76 15.65 -8.89
C ILE A 141 -6.15 15.32 -8.34
N ASP A 142 -7.22 15.54 -9.11
CA ASP A 142 -8.57 15.18 -8.68
C ASP A 142 -8.78 13.66 -8.62
N GLN A 143 -9.82 13.22 -7.91
CA GLN A 143 -10.20 11.81 -7.80
C GLN A 143 -11.01 11.31 -9.01
N PRO A 144 -10.97 10.02 -9.33
CA PRO A 144 -11.80 9.42 -10.38
C PRO A 144 -13.23 9.09 -9.92
N TYR A 145 -13.92 10.02 -9.25
CA TYR A 145 -15.28 9.83 -8.77
C TYR A 145 -16.35 10.20 -9.80
N PHE A 146 -16.64 9.28 -10.74
CA PHE A 146 -17.59 9.53 -11.83
C PHE A 146 -18.98 9.99 -11.33
N PHE A 147 -19.57 9.26 -10.37
CA PHE A 147 -20.94 9.52 -9.93
C PHE A 147 -21.14 10.93 -9.34
N GLY A 148 -20.13 11.46 -8.64
CA GLY A 148 -20.24 12.78 -7.99
C GLY A 148 -19.62 13.94 -8.76
N GLU A 149 -18.78 13.70 -9.76
CA GLU A 149 -18.00 14.76 -10.40
C GLU A 149 -18.13 14.83 -11.93
N ALA A 150 -18.78 13.84 -12.57
CA ALA A 150 -18.98 13.87 -14.01
C ALA A 150 -19.97 14.97 -14.43
N GLN A 151 -19.74 15.53 -15.62
CA GLN A 151 -20.67 16.50 -16.20
C GLN A 151 -21.87 15.82 -16.85
N ALA A 152 -22.98 16.55 -17.01
CA ALA A 152 -24.17 16.02 -17.67
C ALA A 152 -23.85 15.55 -19.09
N GLY A 153 -24.13 14.28 -19.39
CA GLY A 153 -23.86 13.66 -20.69
C GLY A 153 -22.47 13.07 -20.87
N GLU A 154 -21.59 13.15 -19.86
CA GLU A 154 -20.27 12.52 -19.89
C GLU A 154 -20.37 11.01 -19.61
N THR A 155 -19.66 10.19 -20.41
CA THR A 155 -19.60 8.73 -20.15
C THR A 155 -18.51 8.41 -19.13
N PRO A 156 -18.62 7.28 -18.39
CA PRO A 156 -17.57 6.83 -17.47
C PRO A 156 -16.19 6.76 -18.13
N GLU A 157 -16.11 6.28 -19.37
CA GLU A 157 -14.87 6.10 -20.11
C GLU A 157 -14.20 7.43 -20.44
N ALA A 158 -14.99 8.42 -20.88
CA ALA A 158 -14.51 9.77 -21.18
C ALA A 158 -14.02 10.47 -19.91
N PHE A 159 -14.80 10.39 -18.83
CA PHE A 159 -14.43 10.93 -17.52
C PHE A 159 -13.14 10.27 -16.98
N GLY A 160 -13.04 8.94 -17.04
CA GLY A 160 -11.87 8.21 -16.58
C GLY A 160 -10.59 8.64 -17.31
N LEU A 161 -10.65 8.79 -18.63
CA LEU A 161 -9.54 9.31 -19.44
C LEU A 161 -9.20 10.76 -19.09
N ALA A 162 -10.21 11.62 -18.99
CA ALA A 162 -10.01 13.03 -18.64
C ALA A 162 -9.35 13.18 -17.27
N ARG A 163 -9.80 12.39 -16.29
CA ARG A 163 -9.24 12.38 -14.94
C ARG A 163 -7.83 11.83 -14.90
N ALA A 164 -7.54 10.74 -15.60
CA ALA A 164 -6.19 10.20 -15.71
C ALA A 164 -5.21 11.20 -16.36
N ARG A 165 -5.65 11.93 -17.40
CA ARG A 165 -4.83 12.94 -18.10
C ARG A 165 -4.50 14.17 -17.27
N GLN A 166 -5.17 14.40 -16.15
CA GLN A 166 -4.72 15.40 -15.18
C GLN A 166 -3.34 15.07 -14.62
N LEU A 167 -2.96 13.78 -14.53
CA LEU A 167 -1.61 13.37 -14.17
C LEU A 167 -0.60 13.92 -15.18
N GLU A 168 -0.84 13.74 -16.48
CA GLU A 168 0.04 14.24 -17.54
C GLU A 168 0.14 15.77 -17.50
N ALA A 169 -0.97 16.48 -17.34
CA ALA A 169 -0.97 17.92 -17.18
C ALA A 169 -0.12 18.37 -15.98
N LYS A 170 -0.28 17.71 -14.83
CA LYS A 170 0.49 18.03 -13.60
C LYS A 170 1.98 17.71 -13.76
N ILE A 171 2.33 16.63 -14.45
CA ILE A 171 3.72 16.28 -14.75
C ILE A 171 4.37 17.36 -15.60
N LEU A 172 3.69 17.83 -16.65
CA LEU A 172 4.20 18.88 -17.53
C LEU A 172 4.33 20.22 -16.80
N GLU A 173 3.41 20.55 -15.90
CA GLU A 173 3.48 21.73 -15.03
C GLU A 173 4.72 21.71 -14.11
N LEU A 174 5.03 20.56 -13.52
CA LEU A 174 6.15 20.41 -12.57
C LEU A 174 7.51 20.15 -13.24
N GLY A 175 7.51 19.79 -14.52
CA GLY A 175 8.67 19.22 -15.22
C GLY A 175 8.83 17.73 -14.91
N ALA A 176 8.81 16.88 -15.96
CA ALA A 176 8.88 15.42 -15.81
C ALA A 176 10.18 14.94 -15.13
N GLU A 177 11.26 15.70 -15.29
CA GLU A 177 12.53 15.50 -14.62
C GLU A 177 12.48 15.71 -13.11
N ASN A 178 11.41 16.31 -12.58
CA ASN A 178 11.22 16.55 -11.14
C ASN A 178 10.20 15.60 -10.52
N VAL A 179 9.39 14.88 -11.29
CA VAL A 179 8.37 13.96 -10.78
C VAL A 179 8.95 12.56 -10.58
N ALA A 180 8.82 12.06 -9.35
CA ALA A 180 9.39 10.81 -8.88
C ALA A 180 8.41 9.63 -8.97
N ALA A 181 7.17 9.85 -8.52
CA ALA A 181 6.17 8.79 -8.43
C ALA A 181 4.74 9.33 -8.54
N PHE A 182 3.83 8.45 -8.94
CA PHE A 182 2.39 8.55 -8.71
C PHE A 182 1.98 7.45 -7.73
N ILE A 183 1.19 7.80 -6.72
CA ILE A 183 0.64 6.84 -5.74
C ILE A 183 -0.88 6.88 -5.75
N GLY A 184 -1.50 5.70 -5.68
CA GLY A 184 -2.93 5.60 -5.49
C GLY A 184 -3.38 4.23 -4.99
N GLU A 185 -4.41 4.24 -4.16
CA GLU A 185 -5.24 3.05 -3.90
C GLU A 185 -5.95 2.66 -5.20
N PRO A 186 -5.92 1.38 -5.64
CA PRO A 186 -6.62 0.91 -6.83
C PRO A 186 -8.09 1.33 -6.88
N PHE A 187 -8.76 1.30 -5.73
CA PHE A 187 -10.01 2.01 -5.45
C PHE A 187 -9.86 2.79 -4.14
N GLN A 188 -10.43 3.99 -4.02
CA GLN A 188 -10.30 4.76 -2.76
C GLN A 188 -11.24 4.16 -1.72
N GLY A 189 -10.68 3.58 -0.66
CA GLY A 189 -11.47 2.91 0.39
C GLY A 189 -12.12 3.93 1.32
N ALA A 190 -11.30 4.59 2.16
CA ALA A 190 -11.78 5.58 3.12
C ALA A 190 -12.38 6.84 2.45
N GLY A 191 -12.04 7.10 1.19
CA GLY A 191 -12.65 8.15 0.36
C GLY A 191 -14.10 7.87 -0.05
N GLY A 192 -14.63 6.67 0.22
CA GLY A 192 -16.03 6.32 -0.05
C GLY A 192 -16.24 5.18 -1.03
N VAL A 193 -15.34 4.18 -1.06
CA VAL A 193 -15.40 3.02 -1.97
C VAL A 193 -15.53 3.46 -3.43
N ILE A 194 -14.62 4.34 -3.86
CA ILE A 194 -14.67 4.94 -5.19
C ILE A 194 -13.89 4.05 -6.15
N PHE A 195 -14.63 3.32 -6.98
CA PHE A 195 -14.09 2.54 -8.09
C PHE A 195 -13.88 3.47 -9.29
N PRO A 196 -12.65 3.58 -9.82
CA PRO A 196 -12.40 4.38 -11.00
C PRO A 196 -13.03 3.73 -12.24
N PRO A 197 -13.40 4.51 -13.28
CA PRO A 197 -13.77 3.95 -14.56
C PRO A 197 -12.65 3.09 -15.16
N SER A 198 -13.01 2.09 -15.97
CA SER A 198 -12.08 1.11 -16.54
C SER A 198 -10.94 1.72 -17.39
N THR A 199 -11.15 2.92 -17.93
CA THR A 199 -10.14 3.64 -18.71
C THR A 199 -9.08 4.36 -17.88
N TYR A 200 -9.28 4.52 -16.57
CA TYR A 200 -8.42 5.34 -15.71
C TYR A 200 -7.03 4.73 -15.52
N TRP A 201 -6.94 3.51 -14.97
CA TRP A 201 -5.67 2.88 -14.63
C TRP A 201 -4.77 2.58 -15.84
N PRO A 202 -5.29 2.07 -16.98
CA PRO A 202 -4.49 1.92 -18.19
C PRO A 202 -3.85 3.23 -18.65
N GLU A 203 -4.58 4.35 -18.57
CA GLU A 203 -4.06 5.65 -18.96
C GLU A 203 -3.06 6.22 -17.94
N ILE A 204 -3.31 6.08 -16.63
CA ILE A 204 -2.35 6.43 -15.57
C ILE A 204 -1.02 5.68 -15.78
N GLN A 205 -1.08 4.37 -16.02
CA GLN A 205 0.10 3.56 -16.28
C GLN A 205 0.84 4.06 -17.53
N ARG A 206 0.13 4.24 -18.65
CA ARG A 206 0.74 4.74 -19.90
C ARG A 206 1.47 6.07 -19.67
N ILE A 207 0.87 6.99 -18.92
CA ILE A 207 1.46 8.29 -18.56
C ILE A 207 2.71 8.10 -17.70
N CYS A 208 2.65 7.29 -16.63
CA CYS A 208 3.80 7.04 -15.76
C CYS A 208 4.99 6.45 -16.54
N ARG A 209 4.73 5.49 -17.42
CA ARG A 209 5.76 4.88 -18.28
C ARG A 209 6.34 5.88 -19.29
N LYS A 210 5.51 6.73 -19.91
CA LYS A 210 5.96 7.77 -20.85
C LYS A 210 6.98 8.74 -20.24
N TYR A 211 6.82 9.10 -18.97
CA TYR A 211 7.63 10.12 -18.29
C TYR A 211 8.67 9.56 -17.30
N ASP A 212 8.89 8.24 -17.29
CA ASP A 212 9.81 7.58 -16.35
C ASP A 212 9.48 7.94 -14.88
N ILE A 213 8.22 7.69 -14.50
CA ILE A 213 7.66 7.92 -13.16
C ILE A 213 7.29 6.57 -12.55
N LEU A 214 7.60 6.39 -11.26
CA LEU A 214 7.24 5.18 -10.54
C LEU A 214 5.74 5.16 -10.25
N LEU A 215 5.10 4.02 -10.43
CA LEU A 215 3.71 3.77 -10.10
C LEU A 215 3.63 3.00 -8.78
N VAL A 216 2.94 3.54 -7.78
CA VAL A 216 2.76 2.91 -6.47
C VAL A 216 1.30 2.53 -6.29
N ALA A 217 1.04 1.24 -6.03
CA ALA A 217 -0.26 0.77 -5.61
C ALA A 217 -0.33 0.74 -4.08
N ASP A 218 -1.24 1.52 -3.50
CA ASP A 218 -1.59 1.38 -2.08
C ASP A 218 -2.64 0.27 -1.92
N GLU A 219 -2.17 -0.95 -1.67
CA GLU A 219 -2.99 -2.15 -1.50
C GLU A 219 -3.33 -2.40 -0.03
N VAL A 220 -3.22 -1.40 0.84
CA VAL A 220 -3.54 -1.57 2.26
C VAL A 220 -4.98 -2.06 2.46
N ILE A 221 -5.94 -1.64 1.62
CA ILE A 221 -7.32 -2.19 1.61
C ILE A 221 -7.51 -3.22 0.51
N GLY A 222 -6.98 -2.96 -0.69
CA GLY A 222 -7.21 -3.78 -1.89
C GLY A 222 -6.49 -5.13 -1.90
N GLY A 223 -5.47 -5.29 -1.06
CA GLY A 223 -4.71 -6.52 -0.96
C GLY A 223 -5.44 -7.65 -0.23
N PHE A 224 -4.93 -8.86 -0.45
CA PHE A 224 -5.34 -10.11 0.18
C PHE A 224 -6.80 -10.47 -0.07
N GLY A 225 -7.23 -10.42 -1.35
CA GLY A 225 -8.50 -11.00 -1.80
C GLY A 225 -9.69 -10.04 -1.88
N ARG A 226 -9.53 -8.76 -1.51
CA ARG A 226 -10.68 -7.84 -1.31
C ARG A 226 -11.55 -7.66 -2.56
N THR A 227 -10.95 -7.68 -3.74
CA THR A 227 -11.64 -7.53 -5.04
C THR A 227 -11.82 -8.85 -5.77
N GLY A 228 -11.59 -10.00 -5.11
CA GLY A 228 -11.54 -11.33 -5.73
C GLY A 228 -10.18 -11.70 -6.33
N GLU A 229 -9.27 -10.74 -6.45
CA GLU A 229 -7.87 -10.96 -6.81
C GLU A 229 -6.99 -10.83 -5.55
N TRP A 230 -5.78 -11.39 -5.58
CA TRP A 230 -4.82 -11.23 -4.47
C TRP A 230 -4.55 -9.76 -4.17
N PHE A 231 -4.45 -8.92 -5.21
CA PHE A 231 -4.27 -7.48 -5.07
C PHE A 231 -5.16 -6.75 -6.07
N ALA A 232 -5.74 -5.63 -5.65
CA ALA A 232 -6.75 -4.94 -6.46
C ALA A 232 -6.19 -4.38 -7.78
N HIS A 233 -4.91 -4.04 -7.88
CA HIS A 233 -4.30 -3.63 -9.15
C HIS A 233 -4.39 -4.71 -10.24
N GLN A 234 -4.46 -5.99 -9.87
CA GLN A 234 -4.70 -7.09 -10.82
C GLN A 234 -6.11 -7.02 -11.39
N HIS A 235 -7.12 -6.74 -10.54
CA HIS A 235 -8.51 -6.52 -10.97
C HIS A 235 -8.62 -5.33 -11.94
N PHE A 236 -7.86 -4.25 -11.70
CA PHE A 236 -7.84 -3.08 -12.56
C PHE A 236 -6.84 -3.15 -13.73
N GLY A 237 -6.06 -4.22 -13.83
CA GLY A 237 -5.15 -4.48 -14.96
C GLY A 237 -3.97 -3.49 -15.09
N PHE A 238 -3.35 -3.07 -13.98
CA PHE A 238 -2.13 -2.25 -14.02
C PHE A 238 -0.98 -2.84 -13.19
N GLU A 239 0.25 -2.46 -13.53
CA GLU A 239 1.49 -3.03 -13.01
C GLU A 239 2.26 -1.98 -12.18
N PRO A 240 2.14 -2.02 -10.85
CA PRO A 240 2.88 -1.11 -9.97
C PRO A 240 4.36 -1.50 -9.86
N ASP A 241 5.16 -0.56 -9.36
CA ASP A 241 6.59 -0.75 -9.06
C ASP A 241 6.83 -0.94 -7.55
N LEU A 242 5.92 -0.42 -6.73
CA LEU A 242 5.88 -0.57 -5.28
C LEU A 242 4.44 -0.90 -4.87
N ILE A 243 4.29 -1.80 -3.91
CA ILE A 243 2.99 -2.20 -3.37
C ILE A 243 3.00 -2.00 -1.86
N THR A 244 2.17 -1.11 -1.32
CA THR A 244 1.98 -0.97 0.14
C THR A 244 0.94 -1.96 0.62
N MET A 245 1.23 -2.70 1.69
CA MET A 245 0.39 -3.76 2.25
C MET A 245 0.22 -3.57 3.76
N ALA A 246 -0.94 -3.89 4.30
CA ALA A 246 -1.19 -4.06 5.74
C ALA A 246 -2.55 -4.78 5.92
N LYS A 247 -3.32 -4.46 6.96
CA LYS A 247 -4.72 -4.91 7.17
C LYS A 247 -4.92 -6.41 6.91
N GLY A 248 -5.36 -6.77 5.70
CA GLY A 248 -5.59 -8.15 5.27
C GLY A 248 -4.37 -9.05 5.36
N LEU A 249 -3.14 -8.49 5.41
CA LEU A 249 -1.88 -9.23 5.57
C LEU A 249 -1.90 -10.16 6.80
N THR A 250 -2.50 -9.69 7.91
CA THR A 250 -2.65 -10.46 9.16
C THR A 250 -4.12 -10.65 9.53
N SER A 251 -5.03 -10.30 8.64
CA SER A 251 -6.44 -10.09 8.94
C SER A 251 -6.72 -9.25 10.20
N GLY A 252 -5.85 -8.29 10.51
CA GLY A 252 -5.97 -7.46 11.72
C GLY A 252 -5.71 -8.16 13.06
N TYR A 253 -5.29 -9.44 13.08
CA TYR A 253 -5.03 -10.18 14.33
C TYR A 253 -3.84 -9.62 15.10
N VAL A 254 -2.83 -9.14 14.38
CA VAL A 254 -1.63 -8.48 14.93
C VAL A 254 -1.16 -7.38 13.97
N PRO A 255 -0.60 -6.26 14.48
CA PRO A 255 -0.15 -5.17 13.62
C PRO A 255 1.01 -5.59 12.71
N MET A 256 0.84 -5.43 11.40
CA MET A 256 1.92 -5.58 10.42
C MET A 256 1.56 -4.83 9.13
N GLY A 257 2.57 -4.22 8.53
CA GLY A 257 2.55 -3.75 7.16
C GLY A 257 3.77 -4.25 6.40
N ALA A 258 3.75 -4.13 5.08
CA ALA A 258 4.87 -4.42 4.22
C ALA A 258 4.87 -3.50 3.01
N VAL A 259 6.04 -3.30 2.40
CA VAL A 259 6.18 -2.72 1.07
C VAL A 259 6.82 -3.77 0.19
N GLY A 260 6.08 -4.25 -0.81
CA GLY A 260 6.63 -5.04 -1.91
C GLY A 260 7.41 -4.13 -2.84
N ILE A 261 8.66 -4.49 -3.13
CA ILE A 261 9.59 -3.71 -3.92
C ILE A 261 9.94 -4.48 -5.19
N HIS A 262 9.54 -3.97 -6.34
CA HIS A 262 9.91 -4.57 -7.61
C HIS A 262 11.43 -4.56 -7.78
N GLU A 263 12.00 -5.62 -8.37
CA GLU A 263 13.44 -5.82 -8.50
C GLU A 263 14.15 -4.64 -9.18
N ARG A 264 13.47 -4.02 -10.16
CA ARG A 264 13.95 -2.79 -10.84
C ARG A 264 14.26 -1.63 -9.89
N ILE A 265 13.63 -1.57 -8.71
CA ILE A 265 13.88 -0.59 -7.66
C ILE A 265 14.83 -1.17 -6.60
N ALA A 266 14.58 -2.39 -6.15
CA ALA A 266 15.37 -3.01 -5.09
C ALA A 266 16.85 -3.12 -5.49
N ARG A 267 17.13 -3.60 -6.71
CA ARG A 267 18.48 -3.92 -7.17
C ARG A 267 19.39 -2.68 -7.21
N PRO A 268 19.01 -1.53 -7.80
CA PRO A 268 19.82 -0.33 -7.73
C PRO A 268 20.09 0.18 -6.31
N ILE A 269 19.13 0.04 -5.39
CA ILE A 269 19.35 0.46 -4.00
C ILE A 269 20.39 -0.45 -3.33
N ILE A 270 20.22 -1.77 -3.46
CA ILE A 270 21.13 -2.79 -2.90
C ILE A 270 22.55 -2.62 -3.44
N ASP A 271 22.69 -2.46 -4.76
CA ASP A 271 24.00 -2.36 -5.42
C ASP A 271 24.74 -1.04 -5.11
N ASN A 272 24.04 -0.05 -4.56
CA ASN A 272 24.60 1.26 -4.19
C ASN A 272 24.64 1.51 -2.68
N GLY A 273 24.59 0.44 -1.87
CA GLY A 273 24.88 0.46 -0.44
C GLY A 273 23.67 0.37 0.49
N GLU A 274 23.79 0.96 1.67
CA GLU A 274 22.80 0.82 2.74
C GLU A 274 21.54 1.67 2.50
N PHE A 275 20.39 1.10 2.85
CA PHE A 275 19.14 1.86 3.00
C PHE A 275 18.96 2.21 4.48
N ASN A 276 19.30 3.46 4.84
CA ASN A 276 19.32 3.93 6.23
C ASN A 276 17.91 4.18 6.79
N HIS A 277 17.08 3.15 6.85
CA HIS A 277 15.72 3.16 7.32
C HIS A 277 15.39 1.83 7.99
N GLY A 278 14.60 1.89 9.05
CA GLY A 278 14.20 0.74 9.82
C GLY A 278 13.30 1.17 10.97
N LEU A 279 12.49 0.22 11.45
CA LEU A 279 11.67 0.36 12.65
C LEU A 279 12.05 -0.77 13.59
N THR A 280 12.08 -0.54 14.91
CA THR A 280 12.50 -1.57 15.88
C THR A 280 11.79 -2.91 15.69
N TYR A 281 10.50 -2.87 15.35
CA TYR A 281 9.65 -4.05 15.15
C TYR A 281 9.48 -4.48 13.68
N SER A 282 10.26 -3.93 12.74
CA SER A 282 10.27 -4.37 11.35
C SER A 282 10.54 -5.87 11.25
N GLY A 283 9.56 -6.60 10.72
CA GLY A 283 9.63 -8.06 10.58
C GLY A 283 9.46 -8.79 11.91
N HIS A 284 8.66 -8.29 12.85
CA HIS A 284 8.43 -8.92 14.15
C HIS A 284 8.06 -10.42 14.04
N PRO A 285 8.71 -11.36 14.77
CA PRO A 285 8.50 -12.81 14.62
C PRO A 285 7.04 -13.23 14.74
N VAL A 286 6.37 -12.81 15.82
CA VAL A 286 4.96 -13.16 16.09
C VAL A 286 4.03 -12.65 14.98
N ALA A 287 4.24 -11.41 14.52
CA ALA A 287 3.42 -10.85 13.47
C ALA A 287 3.63 -11.57 12.13
N ALA A 288 4.87 -11.96 11.83
CA ALA A 288 5.18 -12.73 10.65
C ALA A 288 4.59 -14.15 10.69
N ALA A 289 4.63 -14.82 11.85
CA ALA A 289 4.01 -16.14 12.02
C ALA A 289 2.48 -16.10 11.82
N VAL A 290 1.81 -15.08 12.36
CA VAL A 290 0.37 -14.86 12.13
C VAL A 290 0.07 -14.53 10.68
N ALA A 291 0.89 -13.70 10.02
CA ALA A 291 0.74 -13.40 8.60
C ALA A 291 0.87 -14.67 7.74
N VAL A 292 1.88 -15.52 8.00
CA VAL A 292 2.05 -16.82 7.33
C VAL A 292 0.81 -17.69 7.49
N ALA A 293 0.29 -17.84 8.72
CA ALA A 293 -0.91 -18.62 8.97
C ALA A 293 -2.15 -18.03 8.27
N ASN A 294 -2.27 -16.70 8.25
CA ASN A 294 -3.36 -15.99 7.56
C ASN A 294 -3.29 -16.17 6.03
N LEU A 295 -2.11 -16.08 5.43
CA LEU A 295 -1.94 -16.31 3.98
C LEU A 295 -2.25 -17.76 3.60
N LYS A 296 -1.89 -18.73 4.45
CA LYS A 296 -2.29 -20.14 4.25
C LYS A 296 -3.81 -20.29 4.26
N LEU A 297 -4.52 -19.70 5.23
CA LEU A 297 -5.99 -19.72 5.27
C LEU A 297 -6.61 -19.06 4.03
N LEU A 298 -6.10 -17.90 3.60
CA LEU A 298 -6.60 -17.23 2.40
C LEU A 298 -6.43 -18.08 1.14
N ARG A 299 -5.31 -18.78 1.01
CA ARG A 299 -5.03 -19.65 -0.15
C ARG A 299 -5.85 -20.94 -0.12
N ASP A 300 -6.03 -21.53 1.05
CA ASP A 300 -6.55 -22.89 1.20
C ASP A 300 -8.10 -22.90 1.37
N GLU A 301 -8.70 -21.80 1.87
CA GLU A 301 -10.14 -21.67 2.15
C GLU A 301 -10.85 -20.54 1.38
N GLY A 302 -10.11 -19.69 0.67
CA GLY A 302 -10.59 -18.43 0.10
C GLY A 302 -10.61 -18.37 -1.43
#